data_AF-A0A7C4HWX4-F1
#
_entry.id   AF-A0A7C4HWX4-F1
#
_cell.length_a   1.000
_cell.length_b   1.000
_cell.length_c   1.000
_cell.angle_alpha   90.00
_cell.angle_beta   90.00
_cell.angle_gamma   90.00
#
_symmetry.space_group_name_H-M   'P 1'
#
loop_
_entity.id
_entity.type
_entity.pdbx_description
1 polymer ?
#
loop_
_entity_poly.entity_id
_entity_poly.type
_entity_poly.pdbx_seq_one_letter_code
_entity_poly.pdbx_strand_id
1 'polypeptide(L)'
;MSKVWRSIPAIGLLVLGLVLLVMSFFFAVHAFLSFGGLPTPSDESLARALVKASYDLINLAARLAFLGIGVWVGSIVLRNGVELMKGERRGKESD
;
A
#
# COMPACT_ATOMS: atom_id res chain seq x y z
N MET A 1 9.52 30.79 -17.65
CA MET A 1 9.90 29.37 -17.75
C MET A 1 10.44 28.74 -16.45
N SER A 2 10.67 29.49 -15.36
CA SER A 2 11.20 28.99 -14.07
C SER A 2 10.17 28.29 -13.16
N LYS A 3 8.87 28.43 -13.45
CA LYS A 3 7.77 27.95 -12.59
C LYS A 3 7.59 26.42 -12.65
N VAL A 4 7.93 25.80 -13.78
CA VAL A 4 7.79 24.34 -13.98
C VAL A 4 8.84 23.57 -13.18
N TRP A 5 10.05 24.14 -13.02
CA TRP A 5 11.19 23.47 -12.40
C TRP A 5 11.04 23.25 -10.88
N ARG A 6 10.23 24.07 -10.18
CA ARG A 6 10.00 23.94 -8.73
C ARG A 6 8.88 22.96 -8.36
N SER A 7 7.93 22.69 -9.26
CA SER A 7 6.81 21.76 -8.99
C SER A 7 7.12 20.29 -9.34
N ILE A 8 8.22 20.01 -10.03
CA ILE A 8 8.73 18.66 -10.31
C ILE A 8 8.91 17.82 -9.04
N PRO A 9 9.51 18.32 -7.94
CA PRO A 9 9.64 17.53 -6.71
C PRO A 9 8.30 17.18 -6.07
N ALA A 10 7.34 18.11 -6.02
CA ALA A 10 6.02 17.86 -5.42
C ALA A 10 5.20 16.84 -6.22
N ILE A 11 5.20 16.96 -7.55
CA ILE A 11 4.56 15.98 -8.45
C ILE A 11 5.29 14.62 -8.37
N GLY A 12 6.62 14.62 -8.26
CA GLY A 12 7.42 13.43 -8.06
C GLY A 12 7.05 12.67 -6.78
N LEU A 13 6.89 13.37 -5.66
CA LEU A 13 6.43 12.76 -4.40
C LEU A 13 4.99 12.22 -4.51
N LEU A 14 4.08 12.93 -5.18
CA LEU A 14 2.71 12.45 -5.40
C LEU A 14 2.66 11.20 -6.27
N VAL A 15 3.41 11.18 -7.38
CA VAL A 15 3.50 10.02 -8.28
C VAL A 15 4.15 8.84 -7.56
N LEU A 16 5.22 9.08 -6.78
CA LEU A 16 5.89 8.05 -6.00
C LEU A 16 4.94 7.45 -4.94
N GLY A 17 4.21 8.29 -4.21
CA GLY A 17 3.19 7.86 -3.25
C GLY A 17 2.09 7.04 -3.92
N LEU A 18 1.61 7.48 -5.08
CA LEU A 18 0.60 6.76 -5.86
C LEU A 18 1.10 5.40 -6.35
N VAL A 19 2.33 5.33 -6.87
CA VAL A 19 2.96 4.08 -7.34
C VAL A 19 3.12 3.09 -6.19
N LEU A 20 3.56 3.55 -5.02
CA LEU A 20 3.64 2.72 -3.81
C LEU A 20 2.27 2.16 -3.38
N LEU A 21 1.23 2.98 -3.49
CA LEU A 21 -0.14 2.61 -3.14
C LEU A 21 -0.70 1.56 -4.12
N VAL A 22 -0.51 1.79 -5.43
CA VAL A 22 -0.92 0.86 -6.49
C VAL A 22 -0.14 -0.45 -6.40
N MET A 23 1.18 -0.41 -6.14
CA MET A 23 1.98 -1.62 -5.94
C MET A 23 1.54 -2.43 -4.72
N SER A 24 1.29 -1.77 -3.58
CA SER A 24 0.76 -2.45 -2.39
C SER A 24 -0.59 -3.09 -2.68
N PHE A 25 -1.48 -2.37 -3.37
CA PHE A 25 -2.79 -2.89 -3.75
C PHE A 25 -2.68 -4.08 -4.72
N PHE A 26 -1.81 -4.00 -5.72
CA PHE A 26 -1.58 -5.08 -6.67
C PHE A 26 -1.03 -6.34 -5.98
N PHE A 27 -0.09 -6.17 -5.05
CA PHE A 27 0.42 -7.26 -4.23
C PHE A 27 -0.68 -7.87 -3.34
N ALA A 28 -1.58 -7.05 -2.79
CA ALA A 28 -2.76 -7.51 -2.06
C ALA A 28 -3.64 -8.43 -2.89
N VAL A 29 -4.00 -7.95 -4.09
CA VAL A 29 -4.90 -8.65 -4.99
C VAL A 29 -4.26 -9.93 -5.48
N HIS A 30 -2.98 -9.90 -5.85
CA HIS A 30 -2.24 -11.10 -6.23
C HIS A 30 -2.14 -12.11 -5.08
N ALA A 31 -1.86 -11.65 -3.86
CA ALA A 31 -1.80 -12.49 -2.68
C ALA A 31 -3.17 -13.10 -2.33
N PHE A 32 -4.26 -12.36 -2.53
CA PHE A 32 -5.62 -12.80 -2.31
C PHE A 32 -6.05 -13.83 -3.38
N LEU A 33 -5.76 -13.57 -4.65
CA LEU A 33 -6.08 -14.48 -5.77
C LEU A 33 -5.21 -15.74 -5.76
N SER A 34 -3.95 -15.65 -5.33
CA SER A 34 -3.06 -16.81 -5.16
C SER A 34 -3.40 -17.63 -3.92
N PHE A 35 -4.23 -17.11 -3.01
CA PHE A 35 -4.77 -17.88 -1.91
C PHE A 35 -5.85 -18.82 -2.47
N GLY A 36 -5.42 -19.96 -3.00
CA GLY A 36 -6.26 -20.97 -3.68
C GLY A 36 -7.25 -21.72 -2.78
N GLY A 37 -7.67 -21.13 -1.67
CA GLY A 37 -8.55 -21.74 -0.67
C GLY A 37 -7.83 -22.68 0.29
N LEU A 38 -8.42 -22.86 1.48
CA LEU A 38 -8.00 -23.93 2.40
C LEU A 38 -8.21 -25.26 1.68
N PRO A 39 -7.17 -26.12 1.56
CA PRO A 39 -7.35 -27.45 1.00
C PRO A 39 -8.40 -28.18 1.83
N THR A 40 -9.46 -28.65 1.17
CA THR A 40 -10.44 -29.55 1.77
C THR A 40 -9.67 -30.73 2.36
N PRO A 41 -9.76 -30.99 3.68
CA PRO A 41 -8.96 -32.03 4.32
C PRO A 41 -9.49 -33.38 3.86
N SER A 42 -8.90 -33.94 2.81
CA SER A 42 -9.15 -35.30 2.36
C SER A 42 -8.25 -36.26 3.14
N ASP A 43 -8.53 -36.48 4.43
CA ASP A 43 -7.90 -37.48 5.31
C ASP A 43 -6.70 -37.04 6.22
N GLU A 44 -6.48 -35.75 6.49
CA GLU A 44 -5.49 -35.34 7.51
C GLU A 44 -6.10 -35.20 8.92
N SER A 45 -5.43 -35.78 9.93
CA SER A 45 -5.75 -35.66 11.37
C SER A 45 -6.17 -34.25 11.79
N LEU A 46 -7.19 -34.13 12.66
CA LEU A 46 -7.76 -32.87 13.16
C LEU A 46 -6.68 -31.90 13.68
N ALA A 47 -5.64 -32.42 14.34
CA ALA A 47 -4.53 -31.62 14.83
C ALA A 47 -3.73 -30.98 13.67
N ARG A 48 -3.55 -31.71 12.57
CA ARG A 48 -2.83 -31.25 11.38
C ARG A 48 -3.66 -30.25 10.57
N ALA A 49 -4.97 -30.48 10.45
CA ALA A 49 -5.90 -29.53 9.86
C ALA A 49 -5.95 -28.19 10.63
N LEU A 50 -5.97 -28.25 11.98
CA LEU A 50 -5.99 -27.06 12.83
C LEU A 50 -4.69 -26.24 12.73
N VAL A 51 -3.54 -26.91 12.75
CA VAL A 51 -2.23 -26.26 12.55
C VAL A 51 -2.18 -25.59 11.18
N LYS A 52 -2.64 -26.28 10.12
CA LYS A 52 -2.63 -25.73 8.75
C LYS A 52 -3.54 -24.52 8.59
N ALA A 53 -4.76 -24.59 9.13
CA ALA A 53 -5.68 -23.45 9.14
C ALA A 53 -5.12 -22.25 9.92
N SER A 54 -4.44 -22.50 11.04
CA SER A 54 -3.82 -21.43 11.85
C SER A 54 -2.67 -20.76 11.10
N TYR A 55 -1.82 -21.55 10.43
CA TYR A 55 -0.75 -21.03 9.58
C TYR A 55 -1.29 -20.18 8.43
N ASP A 56 -2.36 -20.64 7.76
CA ASP A 56 -3.02 -19.86 6.71
C ASP A 56 -3.57 -18.55 7.25
N LEU A 57 -4.22 -18.57 8.42
CA LEU A 57 -4.77 -17.37 9.04
C LEU A 57 -3.68 -16.37 9.43
N ILE A 58 -2.56 -16.84 9.99
CA ILE A 58 -1.40 -16.01 10.32
C ILE A 58 -0.77 -15.42 9.06
N ASN A 59 -0.62 -16.22 7.99
CA ASN A 59 -0.09 -15.76 6.71
C ASN A 59 -0.99 -14.69 6.09
N LEU A 60 -2.32 -14.87 6.16
CA LEU A 60 -3.30 -13.89 5.69
C LEU A 60 -3.23 -12.60 6.53
N ALA A 61 -3.20 -12.71 7.85
CA ALA A 61 -3.08 -11.58 8.77
C ALA A 61 -1.77 -10.81 8.56
N ALA A 62 -0.64 -11.50 8.36
CA ALA A 62 0.65 -10.89 8.07
C ALA A 62 0.64 -10.11 6.75
N ARG A 63 0.02 -10.68 5.69
CA ARG A 63 -0.16 -10.00 4.40
C ARG A 63 -1.03 -8.75 4.52
N LEU A 64 -2.12 -8.82 5.28
CA LEU A 64 -2.98 -7.66 5.60
C LEU A 64 -2.23 -6.58 6.38
N ALA A 65 -1.43 -6.97 7.39
CA ALA A 65 -0.63 -6.03 8.15
C ALA A 65 0.39 -5.30 7.27
N PHE A 66 1.07 -6.03 6.37
CA PHE A 66 1.99 -5.45 5.41
C PHE A 66 1.28 -4.46 4.47
N LEU A 67 0.06 -4.79 4.05
CA LEU A 67 -0.77 -3.89 3.24
C LEU A 67 -1.11 -2.61 3.98
N GLY A 68 -1.52 -2.72 5.23
CA GLY A 68 -1.86 -1.58 6.07
C GLY A 68 -0.68 -0.61 6.20
N ILE A 69 0.53 -1.14 6.40
CA ILE A 69 1.76 -0.33 6.46
C ILE A 69 2.04 0.34 5.11
N GLY A 70 1.92 -0.38 3.99
CA GLY A 70 2.11 0.20 2.64
C GLY A 70 1.15 1.34 2.34
N VAL A 71 -0.13 1.17 2.68
CA VAL A 71 -1.16 2.22 2.55
C VAL A 71 -0.87 3.39 3.49
N TRP A 72 -0.44 3.12 4.72
CA TRP A 72 -0.10 4.15 5.70
C TRP A 72 1.07 5.02 5.24
N VAL A 73 2.15 4.41 4.77
CA VAL A 73 3.31 5.13 4.21
C VAL A 73 2.90 5.92 2.96
N GLY A 74 2.13 5.32 2.05
CA GLY A 74 1.60 6.01 0.87
C GLY A 74 0.78 7.25 1.23
N SER A 75 -0.07 7.17 2.26
CA SER A 75 -0.88 8.29 2.75
C SER A 75 -0.02 9.43 3.31
N ILE A 76 1.03 9.11 4.08
CA ILE A 76 1.97 10.13 4.63
C ILE A 76 2.71 10.83 3.49
N VAL A 77 3.23 10.08 2.51
CA VAL A 77 3.94 10.65 1.36
C VAL A 77 3.03 11.56 0.55
N LEU A 78 1.78 11.12 0.31
CA LEU A 78 0.80 11.90 -0.43
C LEU A 78 0.44 13.20 0.31
N ARG A 79 0.24 13.13 1.63
CA ARG A 79 -0.04 14.30 2.47
C ARG A 79 1.08 15.33 2.41
N ASN A 80 2.33 14.89 2.52
CA ASN A 80 3.49 15.78 2.39
C ASN A 80 3.58 16.41 1.00
N GLY A 81 3.30 15.64 -0.06
CA GLY A 81 3.24 16.16 -1.43
C GLY A 81 2.15 17.23 -1.62
N VAL A 82 0.96 17.04 -1.05
CA VAL A 82 -0.14 18.02 -1.09
C VAL A 82 0.21 19.28 -0.30
N GLU A 83 0.82 19.16 0.88
CA GLU A 83 1.22 20.31 1.71
C GLU A 83 2.28 21.17 1.01
N LEU A 84 3.29 20.55 0.38
CA LEU A 84 4.26 21.23 -0.48
C LEU A 84 3.59 22.00 -1.62
N MET A 85 2.63 21.37 -2.32
CA MET A 85 1.92 22.00 -3.44
C MET A 85 1.01 23.15 -2.99
N LYS A 86 0.41 23.04 -1.80
CA LYS A 86 -0.42 24.09 -1.19
C LYS A 86 0.42 25.28 -0.72
N GLY A 87 1.63 25.03 -0.20
CA GLY A 87 2.62 26.06 0.14
C GLY A 87 3.09 26.85 -1.09
N GLU A 88 3.33 26.18 -2.22
CA GLU A 88 3.68 26.84 -3.49
C GLU A 88 2.56 27.72 -4.06
N ARG A 89 1.29 27.40 -3.80
CA ARG A 89 0.16 28.23 -4.24
C ARG A 89 0.01 29.50 -3.42
N ARG A 90 0.17 29.44 -2.10
CA ARG A 90 0.10 30.63 -1.23
C ARG A 90 1.23 31.62 -1.48
N GLY A 91 2.41 31.15 -1.84
CA GLY A 91 3.53 32.04 -2.21
C GLY A 91 3.35 32.79 -3.53
N LYS A 92 2.31 32.50 -4.33
CA LYS A 92 2.01 33.20 -5.60
C LYS A 92 0.90 34.24 -5.49
N GLU A 93 0.27 34.40 -4.33
CA GLU A 93 -0.85 35.32 -4.10
C GLU A 93 -0.44 36.55 -3.26
N SER A 94 0.82 36.60 -2.82
CA SER A 94 1.40 37.73 -2.07
C SER A 94 2.47 38.50 -2.87
N ASP A 95 2.52 38.30 -4.19
CA ASP A 95 3.39 38.98 -5.15
C ASP A 95 2.53 39.35 -6.38
#